data_AF-M7SM71-F1
#
_entry.id   AF-M7SM71-F1
#
_cell.length_a   1.000
_cell.length_b   1.000
_cell.length_c   1.000
_cell.angle_alpha   90.00
_cell.angle_beta   90.00
_cell.angle_gamma   90.00
#
_symmetry.space_group_name_H-M   'P 1'
#
loop_
_entity.id
_entity.type
_entity.pdbx_description
1 polymer ?
#
loop_
_entity_poly.entity_id
_entity_poly.type
_entity_poly.pdbx_seq_one_letter_code
_entity_poly.pdbx_strand_id
1 'polypeptide(L)'
;MSSSSTISSSLLESAAALDITLDLRILESRPKCEGASLAAKLLEAAEEKTKLAITLYTDSSAALAADGVDIVLLGADRISAEGDVSNKTGSLPTILSARHVAPDVKIVILSETEKIAGPGSASEHVVEDNDPLEVTAAWDAAGVRGQAAIESSLRSGSGTKRVTVKNIYFEWVPARLIDAYVTEQGLWSSKDIARRSQWIGREMDRFFKDL
;
A
#
# COMPACT_ATOMS: atom_id res chain seq x y z
N MET A 1 -0.09 -5.87 2.82
CA MET A 1 0.94 -4.82 2.98
C MET A 1 0.52 -3.78 4.01
N SER A 2 -0.54 -3.00 3.76
CA SER A 2 -1.08 -2.04 4.74
C SER A 2 -2.33 -2.57 5.44
N SER A 3 -2.65 -2.02 6.62
CA SER A 3 -3.89 -2.33 7.35
C SER A 3 -5.01 -1.41 6.88
N SER A 4 -5.59 -1.71 5.71
CA SER A 4 -6.70 -0.95 5.13
C SER A 4 -8.06 -1.50 5.58
N SER A 5 -8.87 -0.66 6.22
CA SER A 5 -10.24 -1.00 6.63
C SER A 5 -11.14 -1.27 5.42
N THR A 6 -10.99 -0.47 4.35
CA THR A 6 -11.74 -0.64 3.10
C THR A 6 -11.49 -2.02 2.49
N ILE A 7 -10.21 -2.45 2.44
CA ILE A 7 -9.87 -3.79 1.96
C ILE A 7 -10.47 -4.86 2.86
N SER A 8 -10.33 -4.76 4.18
CA SER A 8 -10.84 -5.80 5.08
C SER A 8 -12.35 -5.96 4.98
N SER A 9 -13.10 -4.86 4.97
CA SER A 9 -14.57 -4.92 4.88
C SER A 9 -15.01 -5.46 3.52
N SER A 10 -14.44 -4.95 2.41
CA SER A 10 -14.83 -5.40 1.07
C SER A 10 -14.50 -6.88 0.83
N LEU A 11 -13.40 -7.41 1.37
CA LEU A 11 -13.07 -8.83 1.25
C LEU A 11 -14.10 -9.71 1.98
N LEU A 12 -14.45 -9.37 3.22
CA LEU A 12 -15.41 -10.15 4.01
C LEU A 12 -16.83 -10.08 3.42
N GLU A 13 -17.26 -8.89 2.99
CA GLU A 13 -18.54 -8.71 2.30
C GLU A 13 -18.59 -9.52 1.00
N SER A 14 -17.51 -9.51 0.21
CA SER A 14 -17.43 -10.27 -1.04
C SER A 14 -17.47 -11.78 -0.79
N ALA A 15 -16.75 -12.26 0.23
CA ALA A 15 -16.78 -13.68 0.61
C ALA A 15 -18.19 -14.13 1.01
N ALA A 16 -18.89 -13.32 1.80
CA ALA A 16 -20.25 -13.59 2.25
C ALA A 16 -21.27 -13.54 1.09
N ALA A 17 -21.12 -12.60 0.18
CA ALA A 17 -22.05 -12.41 -0.94
C ALA A 17 -21.87 -13.47 -2.05
N LEU A 18 -20.65 -13.96 -2.27
CA LEU A 18 -20.31 -14.84 -3.39
C LEU A 18 -20.15 -16.33 -3.00
N ASP A 19 -20.23 -16.67 -1.71
CA ASP A 19 -19.95 -18.02 -1.16
C ASP A 19 -18.64 -18.64 -1.68
N ILE A 20 -17.60 -17.80 -1.75
CA ILE A 20 -16.25 -18.20 -2.19
C ILE A 20 -15.34 -18.46 -0.99
N THR A 21 -14.32 -19.28 -1.21
CA THR A 21 -13.19 -19.40 -0.29
C THR A 21 -12.17 -18.32 -0.63
N LEU A 22 -11.79 -17.51 0.35
CA LEU A 22 -10.68 -16.58 0.24
C LEU A 22 -9.38 -17.23 0.71
N ASP A 23 -8.42 -17.39 -0.20
CA ASP A 23 -7.02 -17.66 0.15
C ASP A 23 -6.24 -16.34 0.09
N LEU A 24 -5.95 -15.77 1.26
CA LEU A 24 -5.29 -14.48 1.39
C LEU A 24 -3.82 -14.65 1.76
N ARG A 25 -2.94 -14.13 0.92
CA ARG A 25 -1.51 -14.01 1.21
C ARG A 25 -1.19 -12.57 1.57
N ILE A 26 -0.94 -12.33 2.86
CA ILE A 26 -0.76 -11.00 3.40
C ILE A 26 0.73 -10.76 3.65
N LEU A 27 1.29 -9.79 2.94
CA LEU A 27 2.62 -9.29 3.24
C LEU A 27 2.60 -8.36 4.46
N GLU A 28 3.48 -8.63 5.41
CA GLU A 28 3.71 -7.87 6.63
C GLU A 28 4.87 -6.88 6.42
N SER A 29 4.52 -5.59 6.45
CA SER A 29 5.41 -4.49 6.09
C SER A 29 6.20 -3.98 7.30
N ARG A 30 7.51 -3.83 7.14
CA ARG A 30 8.33 -3.10 8.12
C ARG A 30 8.08 -1.59 8.03
N PRO A 31 8.27 -0.83 9.13
CA PRO A 31 8.66 -1.29 10.46
C PRO A 31 7.47 -1.65 11.38
N LYS A 32 6.24 -1.27 11.03
CA LYS A 32 5.05 -1.36 11.91
C LYS A 32 4.30 -2.70 11.85
N CYS A 33 4.69 -3.60 10.97
CA CYS A 33 4.11 -4.93 10.85
C CYS A 33 2.61 -4.92 10.50
N GLU A 34 2.15 -3.94 9.72
CA GLU A 34 0.72 -3.66 9.52
C GLU A 34 -0.06 -4.83 8.87
N GLY A 35 0.62 -5.72 8.15
CA GLY A 35 0.02 -6.93 7.59
C GLY A 35 -0.48 -7.90 8.68
N ALA A 36 0.23 -8.02 9.80
CA ALA A 36 -0.24 -8.80 10.94
C ALA A 36 -1.51 -8.19 11.56
N SER A 37 -1.57 -6.85 11.65
CA SER A 37 -2.78 -6.15 12.11
C SER A 37 -3.96 -6.35 11.17
N LEU A 38 -3.74 -6.39 9.85
CA LEU A 38 -4.79 -6.71 8.87
C LEU A 38 -5.31 -8.15 9.06
N ALA A 39 -4.41 -9.11 9.20
CA ALA A 39 -4.78 -10.51 9.42
C ALA A 39 -5.61 -10.67 10.71
N ALA A 40 -5.21 -10.02 11.80
CA ALA A 40 -5.95 -10.02 13.06
C ALA A 40 -7.37 -9.45 12.88
N LYS A 41 -7.51 -8.27 12.26
CA LYS A 41 -8.82 -7.66 11.97
C LYS A 41 -9.73 -8.56 11.15
N LEU A 42 -9.18 -9.22 10.12
CA LEU A 42 -9.95 -10.14 9.27
C LEU A 42 -10.45 -11.35 10.06
N LEU A 43 -9.63 -11.93 10.94
CA LEU A 43 -10.02 -13.04 11.80
C LEU A 43 -11.09 -12.64 12.82
N GLU A 44 -10.98 -11.45 13.40
CA GLU A 44 -11.95 -10.94 14.39
C GLU A 44 -13.30 -10.59 13.75
N ALA A 45 -13.30 -10.08 12.52
CA ALA A 45 -14.51 -9.64 11.83
C ALA A 45 -15.18 -10.73 10.97
N ALA A 46 -14.49 -11.82 10.65
CA ALA A 46 -15.06 -12.91 9.86
C ALA A 46 -16.18 -13.64 10.61
N GLU A 47 -17.33 -13.82 9.95
CA GLU A 47 -18.42 -14.66 10.47
C GLU A 47 -18.04 -16.15 10.43
N GLU A 48 -18.63 -16.99 11.29
CA GLU A 48 -18.30 -18.43 11.39
C GLU A 48 -18.42 -19.20 10.06
N LYS A 49 -19.32 -18.78 9.16
CA LYS A 49 -19.51 -19.40 7.84
C LYS A 49 -18.49 -18.93 6.79
N THR A 50 -17.66 -17.93 7.10
CA THR A 50 -16.71 -17.35 6.16
C THR A 50 -15.57 -18.34 5.92
N LYS A 51 -15.40 -18.77 4.66
CA LYS A 51 -14.31 -19.66 4.26
C LYS A 51 -13.06 -18.82 4.00
N LEU A 52 -12.22 -18.65 5.02
CA LEU A 52 -11.06 -17.78 5.00
C LEU A 52 -9.79 -18.53 5.40
N ALA A 53 -8.81 -18.56 4.50
CA ALA A 53 -7.44 -19.01 4.77
C ALA A 53 -6.50 -17.79 4.67
N ILE A 54 -5.63 -17.59 5.67
CA ILE A 54 -4.66 -16.50 5.68
C ILE A 54 -3.26 -17.07 5.83
N THR A 55 -2.36 -16.69 4.93
CA THR A 55 -0.92 -16.92 5.05
C THR A 55 -0.19 -15.59 5.16
N LEU A 56 0.59 -15.41 6.22
CA LEU A 56 1.43 -14.22 6.42
C LEU A 56 2.83 -14.44 5.86
N TYR A 57 3.33 -13.45 5.13
CA TYR A 57 4.68 -13.41 4.57
C TYR A 57 5.37 -12.12 4.99
N THR A 58 6.69 -12.13 5.12
CA THR A 58 7.44 -10.87 5.20
C THR A 58 7.33 -10.13 3.87
N ASP A 59 7.35 -8.80 3.89
CA ASP A 59 7.40 -7.96 2.69
C ASP A 59 8.49 -8.36 1.69
N SER A 60 9.68 -8.75 2.17
CA SER A 60 10.79 -9.27 1.35
C SER A 60 10.49 -10.57 0.61
N SER A 61 9.46 -11.32 1.01
CA SER A 61 9.04 -12.57 0.38
C SER A 61 7.98 -12.37 -0.71
N ALA A 62 7.80 -11.14 -1.20
CA ALA A 62 6.73 -10.78 -2.15
C ALA A 62 6.65 -11.71 -3.38
N ALA A 63 7.78 -12.08 -3.97
CA ALA A 63 7.80 -13.00 -5.12
C ALA A 63 7.33 -14.42 -4.76
N LEU A 64 7.70 -14.94 -3.59
CA LEU A 64 7.24 -16.24 -3.12
C LEU A 64 5.75 -16.21 -2.77
N ALA A 65 5.31 -15.11 -2.14
CA ALA A 65 3.90 -14.91 -1.82
C ALA A 65 3.03 -14.75 -3.08
N ALA A 66 3.55 -14.15 -4.14
CA ALA A 66 2.82 -13.92 -5.38
C ALA A 66 2.78 -15.13 -6.32
N ASP A 67 3.48 -16.22 -6.02
CA ASP A 67 3.49 -17.41 -6.88
C ASP A 67 2.10 -18.06 -6.98
N GLY A 68 1.50 -18.08 -8.16
CA GLY A 68 0.16 -18.63 -8.37
C GLY A 68 -0.98 -17.83 -7.73
N VAL A 69 -0.81 -16.52 -7.46
CA VAL A 69 -1.93 -15.66 -7.05
C VAL A 69 -2.72 -15.16 -8.25
N ASP A 70 -4.05 -15.12 -8.13
CA ASP A 70 -4.93 -14.60 -9.19
C ASP A 70 -4.95 -13.07 -9.23
N ILE A 71 -4.93 -12.43 -8.05
CA ILE A 71 -5.11 -11.00 -7.88
C ILE A 71 -4.12 -10.47 -6.84
N VAL A 72 -3.46 -9.36 -7.17
CA VAL A 72 -2.84 -8.47 -6.18
C VAL A 72 -3.80 -7.31 -5.94
N LEU A 73 -4.31 -7.22 -4.72
CA LEU A 73 -5.21 -6.16 -4.29
C LEU A 73 -4.42 -5.15 -3.44
N LEU A 74 -4.41 -3.88 -3.86
CA LEU A 74 -3.80 -2.79 -3.10
C LEU A 74 -4.83 -1.70 -2.78
N GLY A 75 -4.58 -0.98 -1.69
CA GLY A 75 -5.25 0.28 -1.42
C GLY A 75 -4.56 1.42 -2.16
N ALA A 76 -5.06 2.63 -1.95
CA ALA A 76 -4.36 3.85 -2.33
C ALA A 76 -4.51 4.90 -1.24
N ASP A 77 -3.38 5.49 -0.84
CA ASP A 77 -3.35 6.71 -0.04
C ASP A 77 -3.61 7.93 -0.92
N ARG A 78 -3.16 7.87 -2.18
CA ARG A 78 -3.41 8.89 -3.21
C ARG A 78 -3.36 8.29 -4.61
N ILE A 79 -4.13 8.86 -5.53
CA ILE A 79 -4.11 8.53 -6.96
C ILE A 79 -3.85 9.81 -7.76
N SER A 80 -2.85 9.81 -8.65
CA SER A 80 -2.53 10.96 -9.50
C SER A 80 -3.58 11.18 -10.60
N ALA A 81 -3.47 12.30 -11.32
CA ALA A 81 -4.33 12.57 -12.49
C ALA A 81 -4.15 11.52 -13.60
N GLU A 82 -2.96 10.95 -13.71
CA GLU A 82 -2.59 9.91 -14.68
C GLU A 82 -2.97 8.50 -14.22
N GLY A 83 -3.40 8.34 -12.96
CA GLY A 83 -3.73 7.05 -12.35
C GLY A 83 -2.57 6.38 -11.62
N ASP A 84 -1.41 7.03 -11.47
CA ASP A 84 -0.35 6.49 -10.62
C ASP A 84 -0.85 6.42 -9.17
N VAL A 85 -0.50 5.35 -8.46
CA VAL A 85 -1.00 5.10 -7.11
C VAL A 85 0.13 5.27 -6.11
N SER A 86 -0.05 6.20 -5.17
CA SER A 86 0.76 6.25 -3.95
C SER A 86 0.13 5.34 -2.92
N ASN A 87 0.90 4.37 -2.43
CA ASN A 87 0.50 3.46 -1.35
C ASN A 87 1.73 3.11 -0.51
N LYS A 88 1.52 2.41 0.61
CA LYS A 88 2.60 2.00 1.52
C LYS A 88 3.78 1.35 0.77
N THR A 89 5.00 1.73 1.14
CA THR A 89 6.26 1.19 0.62
C THR A 89 6.28 -0.33 0.65
N GLY A 90 6.81 -0.91 -0.42
CA GLY A 90 6.79 -2.31 -0.80
C GLY A 90 5.63 -2.67 -1.75
N SER A 91 4.69 -1.77 -2.01
CA SER A 91 3.65 -1.92 -3.05
C SER A 91 4.22 -2.12 -4.46
N LEU A 92 5.21 -1.31 -4.86
CA LEU A 92 5.83 -1.40 -6.17
C LEU A 92 6.64 -2.69 -6.31
N PRO A 93 7.55 -3.06 -5.39
CA PRO A 93 8.19 -4.38 -5.38
C PRO A 93 7.21 -5.54 -5.43
N THR A 94 6.07 -5.45 -4.74
CA THR A 94 5.02 -6.49 -4.75
C THR A 94 4.46 -6.67 -6.15
N ILE A 95 4.04 -5.58 -6.81
CA ILE A 95 3.48 -5.65 -8.17
C ILE A 95 4.52 -6.12 -9.16
N LEU A 96 5.75 -5.61 -9.10
CA LEU A 96 6.83 -6.05 -9.99
C LEU A 96 7.12 -7.54 -9.83
N SER A 97 7.15 -8.03 -8.58
CA SER A 97 7.34 -9.44 -8.28
C SER A 97 6.18 -10.28 -8.83
N ALA A 98 4.94 -9.87 -8.57
CA ALA A 98 3.75 -10.58 -9.04
C ALA A 98 3.70 -10.67 -10.57
N ARG A 99 3.93 -9.55 -11.28
CA ARG A 99 4.00 -9.54 -12.75
C ARG A 99 5.09 -10.45 -13.30
N HIS A 100 6.17 -10.68 -12.54
CA HIS A 100 7.26 -11.56 -12.95
C HIS A 100 6.93 -13.04 -12.74
N VAL A 101 6.41 -13.41 -11.57
CA VAL A 101 6.20 -14.82 -11.18
C VAL A 101 4.82 -15.37 -11.54
N ALA A 102 3.83 -14.50 -11.70
CA ALA A 102 2.45 -14.84 -12.05
C ALA A 102 2.00 -14.00 -13.26
N PRO A 103 2.33 -14.39 -14.51
CA PRO A 103 2.07 -13.57 -15.69
C PRO A 103 0.60 -13.17 -15.91
N ASP A 104 -0.34 -14.01 -15.47
CA ASP A 104 -1.77 -13.79 -15.63
C ASP A 104 -2.41 -12.97 -14.49
N VAL A 105 -1.62 -12.59 -13.48
CA VAL A 105 -2.09 -11.88 -12.28
C VAL A 105 -2.78 -10.56 -12.65
N LYS A 106 -3.89 -10.27 -11.96
CA LYS A 106 -4.55 -8.96 -12.03
C LYS A 106 -4.09 -8.05 -10.91
N ILE A 107 -3.69 -6.84 -11.26
CA ILE A 107 -3.32 -5.79 -10.31
C ILE A 107 -4.53 -4.86 -10.15
N VAL A 108 -5.17 -4.93 -9.00
CA VAL A 108 -6.41 -4.20 -8.71
C VAL A 108 -6.19 -3.22 -7.57
N ILE A 109 -6.61 -1.98 -7.78
CA ILE A 109 -6.58 -0.93 -6.77
C ILE A 109 -7.99 -0.78 -6.23
N LEU A 110 -8.18 -1.01 -4.93
CA LEU A 110 -9.44 -0.76 -4.23
C LEU A 110 -9.30 0.54 -3.44
N SER A 111 -10.00 1.59 -3.88
CA SER A 111 -9.88 2.92 -3.27
C SER A 111 -11.12 3.78 -3.54
N GLU A 112 -11.35 4.75 -2.69
CA GLU A 112 -12.45 5.70 -2.81
C GLU A 112 -12.10 6.84 -3.78
N THR A 113 -13.08 7.39 -4.49
CA THR A 113 -12.82 8.47 -5.47
C THR A 113 -12.30 9.77 -4.84
N GLU A 114 -12.38 9.91 -3.52
CA GLU A 114 -11.78 11.01 -2.76
C GLU A 114 -10.23 10.98 -2.76
N LYS A 115 -9.61 9.82 -2.99
CA LYS A 115 -8.14 9.70 -3.03
C LYS A 115 -7.53 10.22 -4.33
N ILE A 116 -8.36 10.54 -5.32
CA ILE A 116 -7.93 11.06 -6.62
C ILE A 116 -7.56 12.53 -6.46
N ALA A 117 -6.33 12.87 -6.84
CA ALA A 117 -5.84 14.24 -6.81
C ALA A 117 -6.44 15.09 -7.93
N GLY A 118 -6.51 16.40 -7.70
CA GLY A 118 -6.71 17.38 -8.78
C GLY A 118 -5.56 17.36 -9.81
N PRO A 119 -5.66 18.14 -10.89
CA PRO A 119 -4.67 18.15 -11.96
C PRO A 119 -3.29 18.57 -11.43
N GLY A 120 -2.24 17.88 -11.88
CA GLY A 120 -0.87 18.08 -11.43
C GLY A 120 -0.06 16.80 -11.61
N SER A 121 1.27 16.88 -11.57
CA SER A 121 2.12 15.71 -11.76
C SER A 121 2.28 14.93 -10.45
N ALA A 122 2.30 13.60 -10.52
CA ALA A 122 2.66 12.75 -9.38
C ALA A 122 4.02 13.13 -8.75
N SER A 123 4.97 13.63 -9.55
CA SER A 123 6.30 14.06 -9.09
C SER A 123 6.28 15.34 -8.25
N GLU A 124 5.20 16.12 -8.29
CA GLU A 124 5.01 17.31 -7.45
C GLU A 124 4.65 16.93 -6.00
N HIS A 125 4.37 15.64 -5.76
CA HIS A 125 4.08 15.10 -4.44
C HIS A 125 5.35 14.55 -3.79
N VAL A 126 5.76 15.22 -2.72
CA VAL A 126 6.99 14.91 -1.97
C VAL A 126 6.87 13.53 -1.32
N VAL A 127 7.93 12.72 -1.46
CA VAL A 127 8.07 11.46 -0.74
C VAL A 127 8.15 11.76 0.76
N GLU A 128 7.20 11.26 1.54
CA GLU A 128 7.17 11.45 2.98
C GLU A 128 8.22 10.56 3.66
N ASP A 129 9.31 11.20 4.14
CA ASP A 129 10.28 10.58 5.04
C ASP A 129 9.73 10.69 6.47
N ASN A 130 9.49 9.55 7.09
CA ASN A 130 8.98 9.45 8.45
C ASN A 130 10.12 9.35 9.46
N ASP A 131 9.78 9.34 10.75
CA ASP A 131 10.78 9.28 11.81
C ASP A 131 11.61 7.99 11.70
N PRO A 132 12.94 8.09 11.51
CA PRO A 132 13.83 6.93 11.51
C PRO A 132 13.79 6.13 12.82
N LEU A 133 13.34 6.74 13.92
CA LEU A 133 13.19 6.06 15.22
C LEU A 133 12.23 4.87 15.16
N GLU A 134 11.23 4.88 14.29
CA GLU A 134 10.32 3.72 14.15
C GLU A 134 11.07 2.49 13.63
N VAL A 135 12.03 2.68 12.72
CA VAL A 135 12.86 1.60 12.18
C VAL A 135 13.81 1.09 13.25
N THR A 136 14.45 1.99 14.01
CA THR A 136 15.41 1.60 15.05
C THR A 136 14.72 0.96 16.26
N ALA A 137 13.55 1.45 16.68
CA ALA A 137 12.79 0.84 17.77
C ALA A 137 12.37 -0.60 17.43
N ALA A 138 12.08 -0.87 16.16
CA ALA A 138 11.78 -2.20 15.69
C ALA A 138 13.03 -3.12 15.59
N TRP A 139 14.24 -2.60 15.79
CA TRP A 139 15.47 -3.37 15.99
C TRP A 139 15.69 -3.73 17.46
N ASP A 140 15.36 -2.81 18.37
CA ASP A 140 15.40 -3.06 19.82
C ASP A 140 14.50 -4.24 20.19
N ALA A 141 13.25 -4.20 19.71
CA ALA A 141 12.29 -5.27 19.93
C ALA A 141 12.76 -6.62 19.35
N ALA A 142 13.54 -6.60 18.27
CA ALA A 142 14.09 -7.79 17.61
C ALA A 142 15.45 -8.23 18.17
N GLY A 143 16.05 -7.48 19.09
CA GLY A 143 17.37 -7.78 19.67
C GLY A 143 18.52 -7.74 18.65
N VAL A 144 18.52 -6.78 17.72
CA VAL A 144 19.56 -6.65 16.68
C VAL A 144 20.94 -6.44 17.29
N ARG A 145 21.90 -7.29 16.92
CA ARG A 145 23.29 -7.19 17.40
C ARG A 145 23.99 -5.96 16.83
N GLY A 146 24.71 -5.24 17.68
CA GLY A 146 25.54 -4.09 17.27
C GLY A 146 24.77 -2.77 17.07
N GLN A 147 23.49 -2.71 17.44
CA GLN A 147 22.66 -1.51 17.32
C GLN A 147 23.28 -0.28 18.01
N ALA A 148 23.93 -0.45 19.16
CA ALA A 148 24.60 0.64 19.88
C ALA A 148 25.66 1.39 19.03
N ALA A 149 26.31 0.71 18.07
CA ALA A 149 27.24 1.36 17.15
C ALA A 149 26.53 2.28 16.16
N ILE A 150 25.34 1.87 15.68
CA ILE A 150 24.50 2.69 14.80
C ILE A 150 23.94 3.88 15.59
N GLU A 151 23.42 3.68 16.79
CA GLU A 151 22.92 4.76 17.64
C GLU A 151 23.99 5.79 17.98
N SER A 152 25.20 5.33 18.32
CA SER A 152 26.34 6.22 18.54
C SER A 152 26.66 7.04 17.29
N SER A 153 26.64 6.43 16.09
CA SER A 153 26.83 7.14 14.82
C SER A 153 25.73 8.15 14.53
N LEU A 154 24.47 7.85 14.87
CA LEU A 154 23.33 8.74 14.66
C LEU A 154 23.39 9.98 15.58
N ARG A 155 23.88 9.81 16.82
CA ARG A 155 24.04 10.91 17.80
C ARG A 155 25.28 11.77 17.58
N SER A 156 26.41 11.16 17.20
CA SER A 156 27.72 11.82 17.27
C SER A 156 27.94 12.89 16.20
N GLY A 157 27.23 12.84 15.07
CA GLY A 157 27.23 13.84 13.98
C GLY A 157 28.58 14.18 13.31
N SER A 158 29.67 13.80 13.96
CA SER A 158 31.06 14.10 13.66
C SER A 158 31.86 12.81 13.73
N GLY A 159 32.64 12.55 12.69
CA GLY A 159 33.33 11.28 12.49
C GLY A 159 33.45 10.95 11.01
N THR A 160 34.40 10.09 10.67
CA THR A 160 34.63 9.63 9.29
C THR A 160 33.65 8.55 8.84
N LYS A 161 32.88 7.96 9.78
CA LYS A 161 31.86 6.95 9.53
C LYS A 161 30.49 7.54 9.83
N ARG A 162 29.53 7.33 8.92
CA ARG A 162 28.16 7.83 9.04
C ARG A 162 27.18 6.75 8.61
N VAL A 163 26.13 6.56 9.41
CA VAL A 163 24.94 5.79 9.04
C VAL A 163 23.76 6.75 8.96
N THR A 164 22.92 6.57 7.95
CA THR A 164 21.65 7.30 7.81
C THR A 164 20.55 6.25 7.69
N VAL A 165 19.53 6.40 8.53
CA VAL A 165 18.34 5.56 8.48
C VAL A 165 17.23 6.36 7.81
N LYS A 166 16.55 5.76 6.84
CA LYS A 166 15.40 6.35 6.13
C LYS A 166 14.16 5.54 6.42
N ASN A 167 13.02 6.22 6.54
CA ASN A 167 11.74 5.57 6.78
C ASN A 167 10.72 6.10 5.77
N ILE A 168 10.83 5.60 4.53
CA ILE A 168 9.96 6.03 3.44
C ILE A 168 8.63 5.29 3.57
N TYR A 169 7.54 6.02 3.81
CA TYR A 169 6.24 5.39 4.04
C TYR A 169 5.48 5.06 2.78
N PHE A 170 5.60 5.90 1.76
CA PHE A 170 4.81 5.79 0.54
C PHE A 170 5.71 5.79 -0.68
N GLU A 171 5.29 5.04 -1.68
CA GLU A 171 5.92 5.00 -2.99
C GLU A 171 4.87 4.98 -4.10
N TRP A 172 5.30 5.38 -5.29
CA TRP A 172 4.44 5.42 -6.47
C TRP A 172 4.49 4.12 -7.26
N VAL A 173 3.31 3.56 -7.50
CA VAL A 173 3.05 2.48 -8.45
C VAL A 173 2.56 3.11 -9.76
N PRO A 174 3.28 2.94 -10.87
CA PRO A 174 2.85 3.49 -12.14
C PRO A 174 1.53 2.93 -12.66
N ALA A 175 0.66 3.78 -13.21
CA ALA A 175 -0.65 3.41 -13.77
C ALA A 175 -0.57 2.27 -14.79
N ARG A 176 0.52 2.20 -15.58
CA ARG A 176 0.75 1.15 -16.57
C ARG A 176 0.87 -0.27 -16.00
N LEU A 177 1.09 -0.40 -14.69
CA LEU A 177 1.16 -1.69 -14.01
C LEU A 177 -0.19 -2.12 -13.42
N ILE A 178 -1.18 -1.23 -13.43
CA ILE A 178 -2.50 -1.42 -12.81
C ILE A 178 -3.51 -1.84 -13.88
N ASP A 179 -4.28 -2.89 -13.60
CA ASP A 179 -5.31 -3.38 -14.52
C ASP A 179 -6.66 -2.70 -14.29
N ALA A 180 -7.00 -2.37 -13.04
CA ALA A 180 -8.27 -1.73 -12.72
C ALA A 180 -8.29 -0.96 -11.38
N TYR A 181 -9.20 0.00 -11.29
CA TYR A 181 -9.53 0.74 -10.06
C TYR A 181 -10.96 0.41 -9.67
N VAL A 182 -11.15 -0.25 -8.53
CA VAL A 182 -12.45 -0.52 -7.93
C VAL A 182 -12.75 0.60 -6.95
N THR A 183 -13.85 1.30 -7.18
CA THR A 183 -14.29 2.45 -6.39
C THR A 183 -15.73 2.27 -5.92
N GLU A 184 -16.21 3.16 -5.06
CA GLU A 184 -17.63 3.23 -4.68
C GLU A 184 -18.55 3.57 -5.87
N GLN A 185 -17.99 4.03 -6.99
CA GLN A 185 -18.68 4.27 -8.26
C GLN A 185 -18.54 3.10 -9.25
N GLY A 186 -18.00 1.97 -8.80
CA GLY A 186 -17.75 0.77 -9.60
C GLY A 186 -16.35 0.72 -10.19
N LEU A 187 -16.21 -0.03 -11.29
CA LEU A 187 -14.94 -0.30 -11.96
C LEU A 187 -14.54 0.83 -12.89
N TRP A 188 -13.37 1.42 -12.64
CA TRP A 188 -12.83 2.56 -13.35
C TRP A 188 -11.51 2.21 -14.06
N SER A 189 -11.27 2.90 -15.17
CA SER A 189 -10.02 2.94 -15.91
C SER A 189 -9.22 4.21 -15.59
N SER A 190 -7.97 4.28 -16.05
CA SER A 190 -7.16 5.51 -15.94
C SER A 190 -7.81 6.72 -16.62
N LYS A 191 -8.66 6.51 -17.64
CA LYS A 191 -9.44 7.59 -18.27
C LYS A 191 -10.53 8.14 -17.35
N ASP A 192 -11.13 7.28 -16.51
CA ASP A 192 -12.12 7.69 -15.52
C ASP A 192 -11.45 8.50 -14.40
N ILE A 193 -10.27 8.03 -13.95
CA ILE A 193 -9.41 8.77 -13.00
C ILE A 193 -9.08 10.17 -13.53
N ALA A 194 -8.60 10.27 -14.77
CA ALA A 194 -8.27 11.55 -15.37
C ALA A 194 -9.47 12.51 -15.46
N ARG A 195 -10.66 11.98 -15.82
CA ARG A 195 -11.91 12.76 -15.84
C ARG A 195 -12.28 13.27 -14.45
N ARG A 196 -12.14 12.43 -13.43
CA ARG A 196 -12.38 12.82 -12.03
C ARG A 196 -11.40 13.88 -11.57
N SER A 197 -10.10 13.72 -11.86
CA SER A 197 -9.07 14.70 -11.55
C SER A 197 -9.38 16.07 -12.16
N GLN A 198 -9.74 16.12 -13.45
CA GLN A 198 -10.15 17.37 -14.11
C GLN A 198 -11.39 18.00 -13.49
N TRP A 199 -12.36 17.20 -13.06
CA TRP A 199 -13.54 17.70 -12.35
C TRP A 199 -13.14 18.35 -11.02
N ILE A 200 -12.24 17.72 -10.25
CA ILE A 200 -11.73 18.30 -8.99
C ILE A 200 -11.07 19.65 -9.26
N GLY A 201 -10.22 19.76 -10.28
CA GLY A 201 -9.59 21.03 -10.66
C GLY A 201 -10.59 22.14 -10.97
N ARG A 202 -11.64 21.84 -11.74
CA ARG A 202 -12.70 22.81 -12.04
C ARG A 202 -13.49 23.26 -10.81
N GLU A 203 -13.81 22.34 -9.90
CA GLU A 203 -14.49 22.71 -8.66
C GLU A 203 -13.57 23.52 -7.73
N MET A 204 -12.27 23.18 -7.66
CA MET A 204 -11.31 23.98 -6.91
C MET A 204 -11.24 25.42 -7.43
N ASP A 205 -11.12 25.60 -8.74
CA ASP A 205 -11.17 26.93 -9.35
C ASP A 205 -12.50 27.64 -9.08
N ARG A 206 -13.62 26.93 -9.17
CA ARG A 206 -14.94 27.51 -8.96
C ARG A 206 -15.16 28.02 -7.54
N PHE A 207 -14.69 27.28 -6.53
CA PHE A 207 -14.96 27.60 -5.13
C PHE A 207 -13.88 28.43 -4.45
N PHE A 208 -12.63 28.33 -4.91
CA PHE A 208 -11.47 28.88 -4.19
C PHE A 208 -10.62 29.87 -4.96
N LYS A 209 -10.87 30.12 -6.25
CA LYS A 209 -10.04 31.02 -7.06
C LYS A 209 -10.04 32.48 -6.58
N ASP A 210 -11.14 32.90 -5.95
CA ASP A 210 -11.35 34.28 -5.51
C ASP A 210 -11.17 34.47 -3.98
N LEU A 211 -10.67 33.44 -3.27
CA LEU A 211 -10.26 33.51 -1.86
C LEU A 211 -8.81 33.99 -1.73
#